data_AF-A0A959IJ06-F1
#
_entry.id   AF-A0A959IJ06-F1
#
_cell.length_a   1.000
_cell.length_b   1.000
_cell.length_c   1.000
_cell.angle_alpha   90.00
_cell.angle_beta   90.00
_cell.angle_gamma   90.00
#
_symmetry.space_group_name_H-M   'P 1'
#
loop_
_entity.id
_entity.type
_entity.pdbx_description
1 polymer ?
#
loop_
_entity_poly.entity_id
_entity_poly.type
_entity_poly.pdbx_seq_one_letter_code
_entity_poly.pdbx_strand_id
1 'polypeptide(L)'
;MKLARNRLHYFLFIILTIALGLLSRTGIVPKFIYAYLGDALYALMFFFIFAWLFPRLSTIRVFLLCVGFCYLIECSQLYQADWINVIRRTRLGGLVLGFGFLWGDLVSYFAGGLLGACLEWLAHYFKKQRITENPVE
;
A
#
# COMPACT_ATOMS: atom_id res chain seq x y z
N MET A 1 1.74 -0.71 -23.46
CA MET A 1 0.92 -1.92 -23.18
C MET A 1 -0.28 -1.48 -22.35
N LYS A 2 -1.51 -1.52 -22.89
CA LYS A 2 -2.73 -1.13 -22.14
C LYS A 2 -3.01 -2.20 -21.09
N LEU A 3 -2.73 -1.93 -19.82
CA LEU A 3 -3.09 -2.82 -18.73
C LEU A 3 -4.61 -2.80 -18.53
N ALA A 4 -5.29 -3.91 -18.83
CA ALA A 4 -6.62 -4.15 -18.31
C ALA A 4 -6.49 -4.76 -16.91
N ARG A 5 -6.25 -3.92 -15.89
CA ARG A 5 -6.32 -4.34 -14.49
C ARG A 5 -7.77 -4.67 -14.14
N ASN A 6 -7.99 -5.87 -13.62
CA ASN A 6 -9.32 -6.30 -13.25
C ASN A 6 -9.67 -5.74 -11.86
N ARG A 7 -10.56 -4.73 -11.82
CA ARG A 7 -10.83 -3.91 -10.62
C ARG A 7 -11.29 -4.74 -9.41
N LEU A 8 -11.99 -5.85 -9.65
CA LEU A 8 -12.51 -6.71 -8.58
C LEU A 8 -11.38 -7.39 -7.78
N HIS A 9 -10.31 -7.84 -8.46
CA HIS A 9 -9.18 -8.49 -7.78
C HIS A 9 -8.44 -7.50 -6.89
N TYR A 10 -8.20 -6.28 -7.38
CA TYR A 10 -7.56 -5.23 -6.59
C TYR A 10 -8.41 -4.82 -5.39
N PHE A 11 -9.73 -4.76 -5.55
CA PHE A 11 -10.65 -4.50 -4.44
C PHE A 11 -10.56 -5.57 -3.35
N LEU A 12 -10.53 -6.86 -3.73
CA LEU A 12 -10.33 -7.96 -2.78
C LEU A 12 -8.97 -7.89 -2.08
N PHE A 13 -7.90 -7.55 -2.81
CA PHE A 13 -6.57 -7.37 -2.21
C PHE A 13 -6.53 -6.21 -1.22
N ILE A 14 -7.25 -5.12 -1.45
CA ILE A 14 -7.37 -4.02 -0.49
C ILE A 14 -8.01 -4.52 0.81
N ILE A 15 -9.15 -5.21 0.73
CA ILE A 15 -9.85 -5.75 1.91
C ILE A 15 -8.95 -6.73 2.68
N LEU A 16 -8.27 -7.62 1.97
CA LEU A 16 -7.36 -8.59 2.57
C LEU A 16 -6.19 -7.90 3.27
N THR A 17 -5.61 -6.88 2.63
CA THR A 17 -4.48 -6.13 3.21
C THR A 17 -4.91 -5.33 4.44
N ILE A 18 -6.12 -4.76 4.44
CA ILE A 18 -6.70 -4.10 5.63
C ILE A 18 -6.87 -5.12 6.76
N ALA A 19 -7.45 -6.28 6.48
CA ALA A 19 -7.64 -7.33 7.48
C ALA A 19 -6.28 -7.78 8.07
N LEU A 20 -5.29 -8.05 7.21
CA LEU A 20 -3.93 -8.41 7.63
C LEU A 20 -3.23 -7.30 8.40
N GLY A 21 -3.40 -6.03 8.01
CA GLY A 21 -2.84 -4.88 8.71
C GLY A 21 -3.45 -4.70 10.11
N LEU A 22 -4.76 -4.91 10.24
CA LEU A 22 -5.44 -4.89 11.55
C LEU A 22 -5.02 -6.08 12.43
N LEU A 23 -4.89 -7.28 11.84
CA LEU A 23 -4.41 -8.48 12.54
C LEU A 23 -2.94 -8.35 12.96
N SER A 24 -2.13 -7.71 12.14
CA SER A 24 -0.74 -7.37 12.49
C SER A 24 -0.68 -6.48 13.72
N ARG A 25 -1.74 -5.71 14.00
CA ARG A 25 -1.85 -4.84 15.19
C ARG A 25 -2.46 -5.51 16.41
N THR A 26 -2.91 -6.76 16.32
CA THR A 26 -3.42 -7.51 17.47
C THR A 26 -2.30 -8.38 18.06
N GLY A 27 -1.37 -7.78 18.82
CA GLY A 27 -0.52 -8.39 19.88
C GLY A 27 0.30 -9.68 19.63
N ILE A 28 0.15 -10.36 18.49
CA ILE A 28 0.67 -11.70 18.20
C ILE A 28 2.10 -11.62 17.61
N VAL A 29 2.53 -10.43 17.17
CA VAL A 29 3.80 -10.22 16.47
C VAL A 29 4.82 -9.51 17.39
N PRO A 30 6.09 -9.95 17.44
CA PRO A 30 7.13 -9.31 18.24
C PRO A 30 7.28 -7.80 17.93
N LYS A 31 7.34 -6.98 18.98
CA LYS A 31 7.31 -5.50 18.93
C LYS A 31 8.31 -4.86 17.97
N PHE A 32 9.43 -5.52 17.70
CA PHE A 32 10.49 -5.02 16.81
C PHE A 32 10.12 -5.13 15.32
N ILE A 33 9.36 -6.15 14.92
CA ILE A 33 8.87 -6.33 13.54
C ILE A 33 7.49 -5.69 13.38
N TYR A 34 6.75 -5.60 14.49
CA TYR A 34 5.39 -5.10 14.57
C TYR A 34 5.17 -3.72 13.93
N ALA A 35 6.08 -2.76 14.15
CA ALA A 35 5.96 -1.42 13.57
C ALA A 35 6.16 -1.47 12.04
N TYR A 36 7.30 -1.98 11.60
CA TYR A 36 7.68 -1.99 10.19
C TYR A 36 6.75 -2.85 9.32
N LEU A 37 6.22 -3.96 9.84
CA LEU A 37 5.29 -4.82 9.10
C LEU A 37 3.95 -4.12 8.86
N GLY A 38 3.44 -3.40 9.86
CA GLY A 38 2.23 -2.61 9.74
C GLY A 38 2.36 -1.51 8.68
N ASP A 39 3.49 -0.81 8.66
CA ASP A 39 3.72 0.31 7.73
C ASP A 39 3.98 -0.18 6.30
N ALA A 40 4.66 -1.33 6.15
CA ALA A 40 4.81 -1.97 4.85
C ALA A 40 3.45 -2.44 4.28
N LEU A 41 2.58 -3.02 5.12
CA LEU A 41 1.21 -3.39 4.72
C LEU A 41 0.35 -2.16 4.42
N TYR A 42 0.56 -1.06 5.15
CA TYR A 42 -0.10 0.22 4.89
C TYR A 42 0.26 0.78 3.52
N ALA A 43 1.56 0.80 3.16
CA ALA A 43 1.98 1.18 1.81
C ALA A 43 1.43 0.22 0.75
N LEU A 44 1.45 -1.10 1.00
CA LEU A 44 0.89 -2.09 0.09
C LEU A 44 -0.61 -1.85 -0.19
N MET A 45 -1.37 -1.47 0.84
CA MET A 45 -2.78 -1.09 0.71
C MET A 45 -2.94 0.12 -0.22
N PHE A 46 -2.15 1.19 -0.02
CA PHE A 46 -2.20 2.37 -0.89
C PHE A 46 -1.81 2.06 -2.33
N PHE A 47 -0.82 1.19 -2.53
CA PHE A 47 -0.47 0.71 -3.86
C PHE A 47 -1.67 0.08 -4.56
N PHE A 48 -2.41 -0.81 -3.89
CA PHE A 48 -3.60 -1.42 -4.47
C PHE A 48 -4.74 -0.42 -4.70
N ILE A 49 -4.93 0.56 -3.82
CA ILE A 49 -5.91 1.64 -4.00
C ILE A 49 -5.58 2.46 -5.25
N PHE A 50 -4.32 2.88 -5.42
CA PHE A 50 -3.92 3.63 -6.61
C PHE A 50 -3.97 2.77 -7.88
N ALA A 51 -3.63 1.49 -7.80
CA ALA A 51 -3.77 0.56 -8.92
C ALA A 51 -5.24 0.35 -9.34
N TRP A 52 -6.16 0.34 -8.37
CA TRP A 52 -7.60 0.26 -8.57
C TRP A 52 -8.18 1.55 -9.16
N LEU A 53 -7.78 2.71 -8.62
CA LEU A 53 -8.25 4.03 -9.07
C LEU A 53 -7.72 4.38 -10.46
N PHE A 54 -6.46 4.04 -10.75
CA PHE A 54 -5.78 4.35 -12.00
C PHE A 54 -5.32 3.10 -12.76
N PRO A 55 -6.25 2.32 -13.35
CA PRO A 55 -5.91 1.05 -13.99
C PRO A 55 -5.06 1.20 -15.26
N ARG A 56 -4.97 2.40 -15.82
CA ARG A 56 -4.21 2.72 -17.04
C ARG A 56 -2.78 3.20 -16.76
N LEU A 57 -2.42 3.46 -15.50
CA LEU A 57 -1.06 3.86 -15.14
C LEU A 57 -0.12 2.65 -15.11
N SER A 58 1.13 2.87 -15.47
CA SER A 58 2.17 1.83 -15.32
C SER A 58 2.41 1.52 -13.84
N THR A 59 2.80 0.28 -13.55
CA THR A 59 3.19 -0.19 -12.20
C THR A 59 4.17 0.77 -11.53
N ILE A 60 5.17 1.26 -12.26
CA ILE A 60 6.16 2.23 -11.74
C ILE A 60 5.50 3.55 -11.32
N ARG A 61 4.53 4.07 -12.09
CA ARG A 61 3.83 5.31 -11.71
C ARG A 61 2.96 5.11 -10.47
N VAL A 62 2.28 3.96 -10.36
CA VAL A 62 1.51 3.61 -9.15
C VAL A 62 2.43 3.50 -7.94
N PHE A 63 3.59 2.86 -8.09
CA PHE A 63 4.60 2.78 -7.05
C PHE A 63 5.06 4.17 -6.58
N LEU A 64 5.42 5.06 -7.51
CA LEU A 64 5.83 6.43 -7.18
C LEU A 64 4.73 7.23 -6.49
N LEU A 65 3.48 7.11 -6.94
CA LEU A 65 2.33 7.74 -6.29
C LEU A 65 2.13 7.20 -4.88
N CYS A 66 2.22 5.88 -4.69
CA CYS A 66 2.11 5.23 -3.41
C CYS A 66 3.16 5.74 -2.41
N VAL A 67 4.45 5.61 -2.77
CA VAL A 67 5.56 6.03 -1.89
C VAL A 67 5.50 7.53 -1.63
N GLY A 68 5.26 8.34 -2.67
CA GLY A 68 5.12 9.78 -2.53
C GLY A 68 3.97 10.17 -1.60
N PHE A 69 2.82 9.48 -1.69
CA PHE A 69 1.68 9.73 -0.82
C PHE A 69 1.97 9.36 0.64
N CYS A 70 2.58 8.20 0.90
CA CYS A 70 3.01 7.81 2.24
C CYS A 70 4.02 8.81 2.82
N TYR A 71 4.99 9.28 2.03
CA TYR A 71 5.96 10.28 2.47
C TYR A 71 5.30 11.63 2.76
N LEU A 72 4.28 12.03 1.99
CA LEU A 72 3.51 13.24 2.27
C LEU A 72 2.73 13.13 3.58
N ILE A 73 2.14 11.96 3.86
CA ILE A 73 1.48 11.70 5.15
C ILE A 73 2.49 11.80 6.30
N GLU A 74 3.65 11.18 6.15
CA GLU A 74 4.71 11.18 7.16
C GLU A 74 5.24 12.60 7.41
N CYS A 75 5.51 13.37 6.34
CA CYS A 75 5.86 14.79 6.43
C CYS A 75 4.74 15.63 7.06
N SER A 76 3.48 15.26 6.87
CA SER A 76 2.36 15.97 7.50
C SER A 76 2.47 15.92 9.03
N GLN A 77 3.09 14.89 9.62
CA GLN A 77 3.28 14.77 11.06
C GLN A 77 4.21 15.84 11.65
N LEU A 78 5.13 16.38 10.85
CA LEU A 78 5.93 17.55 11.22
C LEU A 78 5.10 18.84 11.22
N TYR A 79 3.97 18.84 10.51
CA TYR A 79 3.02 19.94 10.50
C TYR A 79 2.03 19.81 11.67
N GLN A 80 2.15 20.73 12.63
CA GLN A 80 1.47 20.68 13.94
C GLN A 80 0.39 21.77 14.10
N ALA A 81 -0.32 22.12 13.02
CA ALA A 81 -1.43 23.06 13.11
C ALA A 81 -2.63 22.47 13.89
N ASP A 82 -3.44 23.34 14.51
CA ASP A 82 -4.55 22.89 15.36
C ASP A 82 -5.58 22.06 14.59
N TRP A 83 -5.91 22.46 13.35
CA TRP A 83 -6.89 21.75 12.52
C TRP A 83 -6.46 20.31 12.17
N ILE A 84 -5.18 20.08 11.86
CA ILE A 84 -4.69 18.74 11.51
C ILE A 84 -4.59 17.87 12.77
N ASN A 85 -4.26 18.48 13.91
CA ASN A 85 -4.23 17.79 15.19
C ASN A 85 -5.64 17.40 15.67
N VAL A 86 -6.67 18.19 15.37
CA VAL A 86 -8.07 17.78 15.60
C VAL A 86 -8.42 16.53 14.81
N ILE A 87 -8.00 16.45 13.53
CA ILE A 87 -8.22 15.27 12.69
C ILE A 87 -7.45 14.06 13.25
N ARG A 88 -6.18 14.21 13.66
CA ARG A 88 -5.39 13.12 14.27
C ARG A 88 -6.00 12.56 15.55
N ARG A 89 -6.67 13.40 16.34
CA ARG A 89 -7.36 12.95 17.56
C ARG A 89 -8.58 12.06 17.28
N THR A 90 -9.07 12.03 16.04
CA THR A 90 -10.12 11.06 15.64
C THR A 90 -9.51 9.67 15.41
N ARG A 91 -10.27 8.60 15.71
CA ARG A 91 -9.78 7.21 15.51
C ARG A 91 -9.32 6.94 14.08
N LEU A 92 -10.06 7.44 13.09
CA LEU A 92 -9.74 7.26 11.68
C LEU A 92 -8.54 8.12 11.26
N GLY A 93 -8.52 9.39 11.68
CA GLY A 93 -7.42 10.30 11.36
C GLY A 93 -6.10 9.85 11.99
N GLY A 94 -6.10 9.36 13.22
CA GLY A 94 -4.91 8.79 13.85
C GLY A 94 -4.42 7.50 13.18
N LEU A 95 -5.32 6.69 12.63
CA LEU A 95 -4.95 5.47 11.88
C LEU A 95 -4.32 5.79 10.53
N VAL A 96 -4.79 6.83 9.85
CA VAL A 96 -4.33 7.22 8.50
C VAL A 96 -3.14 8.18 8.53
N LEU A 97 -3.14 9.15 9.44
CA LEU A 97 -2.12 10.20 9.49
C LEU A 97 -0.95 9.87 10.42
N GLY A 98 -1.14 8.98 11.39
CA GLY A 98 -0.15 8.70 12.42
C GLY A 98 0.08 9.86 13.39
N PHE A 99 0.95 9.64 14.37
CA PHE A 99 1.20 10.57 15.48
C PHE A 99 2.66 11.02 15.62
N GLY A 100 3.62 10.38 14.94
CA GLY A 100 5.03 10.70 15.12
C GLY A 100 5.89 10.19 13.98
N PHE A 101 6.85 11.03 13.58
CA PHE A 101 7.70 10.82 12.43
C PHE A 101 8.84 9.85 12.74
N LEU A 102 8.95 8.78 11.94
CA LEU A 102 10.01 7.78 12.07
C LEU A 102 10.71 7.58 10.72
N TRP A 103 12.03 7.79 10.69
CA TRP A 103 12.84 7.53 9.49
C TRP A 103 12.76 6.09 8.99
N GLY A 104 12.53 5.14 9.90
CA GLY A 104 12.34 3.73 9.56
C GLY A 104 11.08 3.47 8.74
N ASP A 105 10.04 4.29 8.91
CA ASP A 105 8.75 4.12 8.24
C ASP A 105 8.89 4.43 6.75
N LEU A 106 9.78 5.36 6.37
CA LEU A 106 10.14 5.63 4.97
C LEU A 106 10.65 4.37 4.27
N VAL A 107 11.52 3.60 4.94
CA VAL A 107 12.07 2.34 4.41
C VAL A 107 10.97 1.29 4.30
N SER A 108 10.10 1.18 5.32
CA SER A 108 8.94 0.29 5.28
C SER A 108 7.96 0.62 4.16
N TYR A 109 7.68 1.91 3.93
CA TYR A 109 6.80 2.35 2.85
C TYR A 109 7.39 2.05 1.48
N PHE A 110 8.70 2.27 1.33
CA PHE A 110 9.40 1.88 0.10
C PHE A 110 9.34 0.37 -0.12
N ALA A 111 9.60 -0.43 0.92
CA ALA A 111 9.52 -1.89 0.86
C ALA A 111 8.11 -2.38 0.53
N GLY A 112 7.07 -1.81 1.16
CA GLY A 112 5.67 -2.14 0.90
C GLY A 112 5.24 -1.80 -0.53
N GLY A 113 5.65 -0.62 -1.03
CA GLY A 113 5.45 -0.25 -2.43
C GLY A 113 6.16 -1.20 -3.40
N LEU A 114 7.41 -1.58 -3.09
CA LEU A 114 8.20 -2.49 -3.92
C LEU A 114 7.56 -3.88 -3.97
N LEU A 115 7.09 -4.39 -2.83
CA LEU A 115 6.33 -5.63 -2.75
C LEU A 115 5.07 -5.57 -3.63
N GLY A 116 4.32 -4.46 -3.58
CA GLY A 116 3.16 -4.25 -4.46
C GLY A 116 3.51 -4.30 -5.94
N ALA A 117 4.60 -3.64 -6.33
CA ALA A 117 5.10 -3.66 -7.70
C ALA A 117 5.57 -5.06 -8.14
N CYS A 118 6.27 -5.80 -7.27
CA CYS A 118 6.71 -7.17 -7.51
C CYS A 118 5.52 -8.13 -7.65
N LEU A 119 4.52 -8.05 -6.79
CA LEU A 119 3.30 -8.86 -6.87
C LEU A 119 2.54 -8.61 -8.17
N GLU A 120 2.42 -7.34 -8.58
CA GLU A 120 1.80 -6.99 -9.84
C GLU A 120 2.61 -7.55 -11.03
N TRP A 121 3.93 -7.39 -11.01
CA TRP A 121 4.81 -7.93 -12.06
C TRP A 121 4.73 -9.45 -12.16
N LEU A 122 4.70 -10.15 -11.02
CA LEU A 122 4.54 -11.60 -10.94
C LEU A 122 3.17 -12.04 -11.50
N ALA A 123 2.09 -11.34 -11.13
CA ALA A 123 0.76 -11.62 -11.68
C ALA A 123 0.72 -11.43 -13.21
N HIS A 124 1.45 -10.43 -13.73
CA HIS A 124 1.60 -10.26 -15.17
C HIS A 124 2.40 -11.36 -15.84
N TYR A 125 3.47 -11.82 -15.20
CA TYR A 125 4.30 -12.91 -15.69
C TYR A 125 3.48 -14.20 -15.85
N PHE A 126 2.74 -14.59 -14.82
CA PHE A 126 1.86 -15.77 -14.88
C PHE A 126 0.72 -15.63 -15.90
N LYS A 127 0.10 -14.44 -15.99
CA LYS A 127 -0.94 -14.21 -17.01
C LYS A 127 -0.39 -14.33 -18.43
N LYS A 128 0.85 -13.88 -18.67
CA LYS A 128 1.51 -14.00 -19.96
C LYS A 128 1.80 -15.46 -20.30
N GLN A 129 2.32 -16.25 -19.34
CA GLN A 129 2.59 -17.68 -19.53
C GLN A 129 1.32 -18.47 -19.85
N ARG A 130 0.22 -18.21 -19.13
CA ARG A 130 -1.05 -18.91 -19.33
C ARG A 130 -1.67 -18.68 -20.71
N ILE A 131 -1.41 -17.52 -21.33
CA ILE A 131 -1.85 -17.21 -22.70
C ILE A 131 -0.96 -17.89 -23.74
N THR A 132 0.33 -18.04 -23.46
CA THR A 132 1.26 -18.75 -24.36
C THR A 132 1.14 -20.27 -24.30
N GLU A 133 0.73 -20.84 -23.16
CA GLU A 133 0.53 -22.30 -22.99
C GLU A 133 -0.83 -22.79 -23.47
N ASN A 134 -1.83 -21.90 -23.60
CA ASN A 134 -3.15 -22.24 -24.10
C ASN A 134 -3.51 -21.29 -25.27
N PRO A 135 -2.87 -21.45 -26.44
CA PRO A 135 -3.30 -20.75 -27.63
C PRO A 135 -4.73 -21.25 -27.91
N VAL A 136 -5.69 -20.34 -27.84
CA VAL A 136 -7.09 -20.62 -28.19
C VAL A 136 -7.09 -21.13 -29.64
N GLU A 137 -7.33 -22.43 -29.82
CA GLU A 137 -7.70 -23.04 -31.10
C GLU A 137 -9.12 -22.64 -31.49
#